data_AF-A0A210Q1S5-F1
#
_entry.id   AF-A0A210Q1S5-F1
#
_cell.length_a   1.000
_cell.length_b   1.000
_cell.length_c   1.000
_cell.angle_alpha   90.00
_cell.angle_beta   90.00
_cell.angle_gamma   90.00
#
_symmetry.space_group_name_H-M   'P 1'
#
loop_
_entity.id
_entity.type
_entity.pdbx_description
1 polymer ?
#
loop_
_entity_poly.entity_id
_entity_poly.type
_entity_poly.pdbx_seq_one_letter_code
_entity_poly.pdbx_strand_id
1 'polypeptide(L)' 'MSGPQVTPDHGYVLDRHPAWNNVVIGAGFSGHGFKLAPVVGKLLCELVMDKTPSYDMSPFRIDRFNKSSKL' A
#
# COMPACT_ATOMS: atom_id res chain seq x y z
N MET A 1 -15.67 -16.95 10.63
CA MET A 1 -15.96 -15.51 10.61
C MET A 1 -14.76 -14.81 10.00
N SER A 2 -14.90 -14.25 8.79
CA SER A 2 -13.85 -13.45 8.15
C SER A 2 -13.80 -12.07 8.82
N GLY A 3 -12.82 -11.86 9.71
CA GLY A 3 -12.56 -10.53 10.27
C GLY A 3 -12.22 -9.50 9.18
N PRO A 4 -12.25 -8.20 9.50
CA PRO A 4 -11.90 -7.15 8.54
C PRO A 4 -10.47 -7.36 8.02
N GLN A 5 -10.24 -7.09 6.73
CA GLN A 5 -8.88 -7.06 6.18
C GLN A 5 -8.12 -5.87 6.77
N VAL A 6 -7.27 -6.17 7.76
CA VAL A 6 -6.40 -5.22 8.44
C VAL A 6 -4.94 -5.64 8.29
N THR A 7 -4.07 -4.66 8.15
CA THR A 7 -2.64 -4.80 8.36
C THR A 7 -2.31 -4.74 9.86
N PRO A 8 -1.12 -5.20 10.31
CA PRO A 8 -0.72 -5.14 11.72
C PRO A 8 -0.75 -3.74 12.35
N ASP A 9 -0.59 -2.69 11.52
CA ASP A 9 -0.59 -1.29 11.95
C ASP A 9 -1.89 -0.54 11.59
N HIS A 10 -2.91 -1.25 11.09
CA HIS A 10 -4.15 -0.68 10.56
C HIS A 10 -3.98 0.31 9.39
N GLY A 11 -2.77 0.43 8.82
CA GLY A 11 -2.46 1.28 7.68
C GLY A 11 -2.62 0.57 6.32
N TYR A 12 -2.75 1.34 5.25
CA TYR A 12 -2.88 0.78 3.90
C TYR A 12 -1.55 0.27 3.34
N VAL A 13 -1.60 -0.58 2.33
CA VAL A 13 -0.45 -0.92 1.48
C VAL A 13 -0.72 -0.36 0.09
N LEU A 14 0.17 0.51 -0.38
CA LEU A 14 0.17 1.11 -1.72
C LEU A 14 1.60 1.02 -2.26
N ASP A 15 1.92 -0.05 -2.97
CA ASP A 15 3.31 -0.33 -3.39
C ASP A 15 3.40 -1.27 -4.59
N ARG A 16 4.59 -1.45 -5.14
CA ARG A 16 4.88 -2.54 -6.08
C ARG A 16 5.21 -3.83 -5.33
N HIS A 17 4.91 -4.96 -5.97
CA HIS A 17 5.33 -6.25 -5.41
C HIS A 17 6.86 -6.37 -5.43
N PRO A 18 7.52 -6.77 -4.32
CA PRO A 18 8.98 -6.73 -4.19
C PRO A 18 9.73 -7.63 -5.18
N ALA A 19 9.10 -8.72 -5.64
CA ALA A 19 9.66 -9.63 -6.64
C ALA A 19 9.09 -9.45 -8.06
N TRP A 20 8.00 -8.69 -8.24
CA TRP A 20 7.26 -8.61 -9.50
C TRP A 20 6.94 -7.15 -9.82
N ASN A 21 7.84 -6.47 -10.51
CA ASN A 21 7.73 -5.03 -10.79
C ASN A 21 6.48 -4.66 -11.60
N ASN A 22 5.89 -5.61 -12.34
CA ASN A 22 4.66 -5.43 -13.10
C ASN A 22 3.37 -5.56 -12.26
N VAL A 23 3.47 -5.77 -10.95
CA VAL A 23 2.33 -5.90 -10.03
C VAL A 23 2.31 -4.70 -9.07
N VAL A 24 1.17 -4.01 -9.02
CA VAL A 24 0.90 -2.93 -8.07
C VAL A 24 -0.15 -3.41 -7.06
N ILE A 25 0.09 -3.13 -5.78
CA ILE A 25 -0.70 -3.58 -4.64
C ILE A 25 -1.42 -2.38 -4.05
N GLY A 26 -2.74 -2.50 -3.93
CA GLY A 26 -3.58 -1.61 -3.13
C GLY A 26 -4.44 -2.44 -2.18
N ALA A 27 -4.09 -2.51 -0.89
CA ALA A 27 -4.75 -3.40 0.06
C ALA A 27 -4.79 -2.84 1.49
N GLY A 28 -5.52 -3.53 2.38
CA GLY A 28 -5.56 -3.21 3.81
C GLY A 28 -6.52 -2.08 4.19
N PHE A 29 -7.53 -1.78 3.36
CA PHE A 29 -8.40 -0.62 3.54
C PHE A 29 -9.42 -0.70 4.68
N SER A 30 -9.63 -1.88 5.28
CA SER A 30 -10.46 -2.13 6.47
C SER A 30 -11.76 -1.30 6.56
N GLY A 31 -12.52 -1.19 5.47
CA GLY A 31 -13.79 -0.44 5.41
C GLY A 31 -13.68 1.09 5.33
N HIS A 32 -12.49 1.67 5.47
CA HIS A 32 -12.26 3.13 5.44
C HIS A 32 -11.73 3.64 4.09
N GLY A 33 -11.36 2.73 3.18
CA GLY A 33 -10.80 3.08 1.88
C GLY A 33 -11.74 3.84 0.95
N PHE A 34 -13.07 3.77 1.14
CA PHE A 34 -14.02 4.41 0.22
C PHE A 34 -13.83 5.93 0.15
N LYS A 35 -13.64 6.60 1.29
CA LYS A 35 -13.40 8.05 1.35
C LYS A 35 -12.12 8.46 0.64
N LEU A 36 -11.16 7.55 0.57
CA LEU A 36 -9.83 7.78 -0.01
C LEU A 36 -9.71 7.20 -1.43
N ALA A 37 -10.76 6.58 -1.98
CA ALA A 37 -10.70 5.92 -3.28
C ALA A 37 -10.18 6.83 -4.41
N PRO A 38 -10.55 8.13 -4.51
CA PRO A 38 -10.00 9.00 -5.56
C PRO A 38 -8.48 9.20 -5.46
N VAL A 39 -7.96 9.47 -4.26
CA VAL A 39 -6.52 9.70 -4.07
C VAL A 39 -5.72 8.41 -4.18
N VAL A 40 -6.26 7.31 -3.65
CA VAL A 40 -5.66 5.97 -3.78
C VAL A 40 -5.57 5.56 -5.25
N GLY A 41 -6.66 5.70 -6.01
CA GLY A 41 -6.66 5.39 -7.44
C GLY A 41 -5.62 6.19 -8.22
N LYS A 42 -5.51 7.50 -7.93
CA LYS A 42 -4.46 8.35 -8.51
C LYS A 42 -3.05 7.82 -8.21
N LEU A 43 -2.76 7.52 -6.95
CA LEU A 43 -1.45 7.01 -6.52
C LEU A 43 -1.12 5.66 -7.16
N LEU A 44 -2.09 4.74 -7.23
CA LEU A 44 -1.90 3.45 -7.90
C LEU A 44 -1.64 3.63 -9.40
N CYS A 45 -2.34 4.57 -10.06
CA CYS A 45 -2.07 4.92 -11.47
C CYS A 45 -0.66 5.52 -11.65
N GLU A 46 -0.21 6.40 -10.75
CA GLU A 46 1.15 6.93 -10.79
C GLU A 46 2.19 5.83 -10.67
N LEU A 47 1.98 4.89 -9.74
CA LEU A 47 2.82 3.70 -9.61
C LEU A 47 2.82 2.89 -10.92
N VAL A 48 1.66 2.53 -11.47
CA VAL A 48 1.55 1.77 -12.73
C VAL A 48 2.31 2.44 -13.88
N MET A 49 2.25 3.77 -13.96
CA MET A 49 2.86 4.57 -15.02
C MET A 49 4.33 4.91 -14.78
N ASP A 50 4.98 4.29 -13.78
CA ASP A 50 6.38 4.55 -13.39
C ASP A 50 6.66 6.04 -13.08
N LYS A 51 5.66 6.73 -12.54
CA LYS A 51 5.79 8.13 -12.10
C LYS A 51 6.16 8.20 -10.63
N THR A 52 6.89 9.24 -10.25
CA THR A 52 7.05 9.60 -8.85
C THR A 52 5.66 9.90 -8.26
N PRO A 53 5.25 9.21 -7.18
CA PRO A 53 3.97 9.46 -6.54
C PRO A 53 3.83 10.90 -6.05
N SER A 54 2.63 11.47 -6.18
CA SER A 54 2.32 12.85 -5.77
C SER A 54 2.42 13.08 -4.25
N TYR A 55 2.42 12.02 -3.45
CA TYR A 55 2.47 12.06 -1.99
C TYR A 55 3.57 11.15 -1.45
N ASP A 56 4.04 11.40 -0.23
CA ASP A 56 4.99 10.51 0.44
C ASP A 56 4.37 9.12 0.66
N MET A 57 4.99 8.11 0.07
CA MET A 57 4.53 6.73 0.12
C MET A 57 5.17 5.94 1.25
N SER A 58 6.14 6.51 1.98
CA SER A 58 6.90 5.80 3.02
C SER A 58 6.01 5.07 4.04
N PRO A 59 4.88 5.62 4.51
CA PRO A 59 3.98 4.91 5.44
C PRO A 59 3.21 3.75 4.81
N PHE A 60 3.11 3.68 3.48
CA PHE A 60 2.28 2.71 2.75
C PHE A 60 3.08 1.60 2.07
N ARG A 61 4.41 1.64 2.15
CA ARG A 61 5.27 0.62 1.56
C ARG A 61 5.06 -0.73 2.21
N ILE A 62 5.21 -1.79 1.42
CA ILE A 62 5.03 -3.18 1.91
C ILE A 62 6.20 -3.61 2.81
N ASP A 63 7.40 -3.07 2.56
CA ASP A 63 8.62 -3.38 3.30
C ASP A 63 8.66 -2.79 4.73
N ARG A 64 7.73 -1.91 5.10
CA ARG A 64 7.65 -1.37 6.46
C ARG A 64 7.42 -2.44 7.54
N PHE A 65 6.91 -3.61 7.14
CA PHE A 65 6.73 -4.76 8.01
C PHE A 65 7.96 -5.68 8.06
N ASN A 66 8.93 -5.50 7.16
CA ASN A 66 10.20 -6.21 7.17
C ASN A 66 11.12 -5.58 8.22
N LYS A 67 10.81 -5.77 9.50
CA LYS A 67 11.79 -5.58 10.56
C LYS A 67 12.78 -6.74 10.49
N SER A 68 13.91 -6.53 9.82
CA SER A 68 15.10 -7.31 10.15
C SER A 68 15.45 -6.98 11.60
N SER A 69 15.32 -7.96 12.48
CA SER A 69 15.82 -7.89 13.85
C SER A 69 17.32 -7.59 13.76
N LYS A 70 17.72 -6.35 14.03
CA LYS A 70 19.09 -6.07 14.44
C LYS A 70 19.30 -6.83 15.75
N LEU A 71 20.13 -7.86 15.68
CA LEU A 71 20.87 -8.40 16.82
C LEU A 71 21.65 -7.27 17.50
#